data_AF-A0A7W6B4G7-F1
#
_entry.id   AF-A0A7W6B4G7-F1
#
_cell.length_a   1.000
_cell.length_b   1.000
_cell.length_c   1.000
_cell.angle_alpha   90.00
_cell.angle_beta   90.00
_cell.angle_gamma   90.00
#
_symmetry.space_group_name_H-M   'P 1'
#
loop_
_entity.id
_entity.type
_entity.pdbx_description
1 polymer ?
#
loop_
_entity_poly.entity_id
_entity_poly.type
_entity_poly.pdbx_seq_one_letter_code
_entity_poly.pdbx_strand_id
1 'polypeptide(L)'
;MDNTPLPSSKVEWTLADFLSTYRCWALFLASLLLAVGGQGLTTVFPVIARETRSDYQTVAIFYLGSNAGWILGAFLAFVVASRYGRPALIVPLIVCALVAVSVVPAPALWASPVFLFLFGLLFGTVRAVFPLAIAIFLVGGRPGKIDFGCALTLLSTTILSSAFAPGGASWLYQADQRGLPVILGFLSCLVIAIILLLPAQHLAFDDTPRRRHRPIAPQKRSPLIVAAILTTPLVLIFLLTLGVYGFQVDDLEASGYFEITLLLAFLVLVITIAAFIYFAYWSYRIHGELAGAAPSQRLLTPLAAMLVAILVPLGLPVLLVTLADLLNDRGSESGKGRLISIPWLAFWSFLFPPIAIALVQNAANKSYDGSSAEVA
;
A
#
# COMPACT_ATOMS: atom_id res chain seq x y z
N MET A 1 27.68 -21.41 44.35
CA MET A 1 27.83 -20.04 43.84
C MET A 1 27.10 -19.99 42.52
N ASP A 2 25.86 -19.53 42.57
CA ASP A 2 24.91 -19.60 41.46
C ASP A 2 25.24 -18.54 40.41
N ASN A 3 25.53 -18.98 39.20
CA ASN A 3 25.59 -18.13 38.01
C ASN A 3 24.17 -17.85 37.54
N THR A 4 23.55 -16.79 38.06
CA THR A 4 22.32 -16.25 37.47
C THR A 4 22.66 -15.59 36.13
N PRO A 5 22.13 -16.09 35.00
CA PRO A 5 22.26 -15.37 33.74
C PRO A 5 21.44 -14.07 33.85
N LEU A 6 22.08 -12.93 33.56
CA LEU A 6 21.37 -11.66 33.37
C LEU A 6 20.20 -11.88 32.39
N PRO A 7 18.98 -11.40 32.71
CA PRO A 7 17.89 -11.49 31.75
C PRO A 7 18.31 -10.70 30.51
N SER A 8 18.41 -11.39 29.37
CA SER A 8 18.56 -10.74 28.07
C SER A 8 17.41 -9.74 27.97
N SER A 9 17.73 -8.44 27.98
CA SER A 9 16.72 -7.39 27.82
C SER A 9 16.00 -7.65 26.49
N LYS A 10 14.82 -8.26 26.55
CA LYS A 10 13.98 -8.53 25.38
C LYS A 10 13.72 -7.18 24.73
N VAL A 11 14.36 -6.96 23.59
CA VAL A 11 14.24 -5.72 22.82
C VAL A 11 12.76 -5.49 22.51
N GLU A 12 12.24 -4.34 22.96
CA GLU A 12 10.90 -3.88 22.65
C GLU A 12 10.98 -2.97 21.42
N TRP A 13 10.51 -3.43 20.27
CA TRP A 13 10.28 -2.59 19.10
C TRP A 13 8.78 -2.58 18.79
N THR A 14 8.27 -1.45 18.29
CA THR A 14 6.84 -1.29 17.98
C THR A 14 6.60 -1.44 16.47
N LEU A 15 5.36 -1.69 16.06
CA LEU A 15 5.02 -1.72 14.62
C LEU A 15 5.41 -0.41 13.90
N ALA A 16 5.37 0.73 14.60
CA ALA A 16 5.79 2.02 14.05
C ALA A 16 7.28 2.04 13.66
N ASP A 17 8.12 1.36 14.43
CA ASP A 17 9.53 1.18 14.15
C ASP A 17 9.74 0.32 12.90
N PHE A 18 8.92 -0.72 12.71
CA PHE A 18 8.97 -1.59 11.52
C PHE A 18 8.48 -0.89 10.26
N LEU A 19 7.31 -0.25 10.32
CA LEU A 19 6.72 0.55 9.23
C LEU A 19 7.64 1.68 8.78
N SER A 20 8.56 2.13 9.63
CA SER A 20 9.53 3.17 9.31
C SER A 20 10.79 2.67 8.59
N THR A 21 10.87 1.36 8.30
CA THR A 21 12.03 0.77 7.61
C THR A 21 11.82 0.57 6.12
N TYR A 22 12.88 0.75 5.34
CA TYR A 22 12.88 0.42 3.91
C TYR A 22 12.50 -1.05 3.65
N ARG A 23 12.98 -1.99 4.49
CA ARG A 23 12.69 -3.43 4.36
C ARG A 23 11.19 -3.72 4.37
N CYS A 24 10.42 -3.05 5.24
CA CYS A 24 8.97 -3.19 5.30
C CYS A 24 8.31 -2.71 4.01
N TRP A 25 8.66 -1.52 3.53
CA TRP A 25 8.09 -0.97 2.30
C TRP A 25 8.48 -1.74 1.05
N ALA A 26 9.73 -2.21 0.96
CA ALA A 26 10.16 -3.07 -0.14
C ALA A 26 9.34 -4.35 -0.21
N LEU A 27 9.12 -5.01 0.93
CA LEU A 27 8.32 -6.23 1.01
C LEU A 27 6.84 -5.97 0.70
N PHE A 28 6.26 -4.91 1.28
CA PHE A 28 4.87 -4.52 1.05
C PHE A 28 4.63 -4.16 -0.42
N LEU A 29 5.48 -3.32 -1.02
CA LEU A 29 5.36 -2.92 -2.43
C LEU A 29 5.59 -4.09 -3.37
N ALA A 30 6.54 -4.98 -3.07
CA ALA A 30 6.71 -6.22 -3.83
C ALA A 30 5.44 -7.08 -3.77
N SER A 31 4.86 -7.28 -2.58
CA SER A 31 3.59 -7.99 -2.41
C SER A 31 2.45 -7.34 -3.21
N LEU A 32 2.34 -6.02 -3.15
CA LEU A 32 1.34 -5.25 -3.89
C LEU A 32 1.48 -5.43 -5.41
N LEU A 33 2.69 -5.30 -5.94
CA LEU A 33 2.98 -5.49 -7.37
C LEU A 33 2.63 -6.90 -7.83
N LEU A 34 2.92 -7.91 -7.02
CA LEU A 34 2.59 -9.31 -7.31
C LEU A 34 1.09 -9.58 -7.22
N ALA A 35 0.41 -8.96 -6.27
CA ALA A 35 -1.04 -9.06 -6.15
C ALA A 35 -1.71 -8.42 -7.36
N VAL A 36 -1.30 -7.20 -7.76
CA VAL A 36 -1.85 -6.48 -8.91
C VAL A 36 -1.51 -7.19 -10.23
N GLY A 37 -0.23 -7.39 -10.53
CA GLY A 37 0.20 -8.05 -11.76
C GLY A 37 -0.33 -9.49 -11.87
N GLY A 38 -0.35 -10.20 -10.74
CA GLY A 38 -0.88 -11.55 -10.67
C GLY A 38 -2.38 -11.61 -10.88
N GLN A 39 -3.16 -10.73 -10.23
CA GLN A 39 -4.60 -10.66 -10.49
C GLN A 39 -4.90 -10.31 -11.95
N GLY A 40 -4.23 -9.29 -12.48
CA GLY A 40 -4.40 -8.88 -13.88
C GLY A 40 -4.13 -10.02 -14.86
N LEU A 41 -3.03 -10.76 -14.68
CA LEU A 41 -2.73 -11.94 -15.49
C LEU A 41 -3.82 -13.00 -15.35
N THR A 42 -4.23 -13.37 -14.12
CA THR A 42 -5.24 -14.42 -13.91
C THR A 42 -6.62 -14.09 -14.45
N THR A 43 -6.97 -12.80 -14.54
CA THR A 43 -8.24 -12.36 -15.11
C THR A 43 -8.28 -12.60 -16.62
N VAL A 44 -7.21 -12.26 -17.32
CA VAL A 44 -7.18 -12.27 -18.79
C VAL A 44 -6.61 -13.58 -19.35
N PHE A 45 -5.86 -14.33 -18.55
CA PHE A 45 -5.22 -15.58 -18.96
C PHE A 45 -6.16 -16.59 -19.64
N PRO A 46 -7.38 -16.87 -19.14
CA PRO A 46 -8.31 -17.79 -19.82
C PRO A 46 -8.67 -17.33 -21.24
N VAL A 47 -8.74 -16.03 -21.46
CA VAL A 47 -9.08 -15.43 -22.77
C VAL A 47 -7.89 -15.61 -23.73
N ILE A 48 -6.67 -15.30 -23.27
CA ILE A 48 -5.43 -15.52 -24.04
C ILE A 48 -5.25 -17.00 -24.41
N ALA A 49 -5.53 -17.90 -23.46
CA ALA A 49 -5.43 -19.34 -23.68
C ALA A 49 -6.46 -19.84 -24.71
N ARG A 50 -7.68 -19.29 -24.72
CA ARG A 50 -8.71 -19.63 -25.71
C ARG A 50 -8.34 -19.18 -27.11
N GLU A 51 -7.80 -17.97 -27.26
CA GLU A 51 -7.37 -17.46 -28.56
C GLU A 51 -6.22 -18.27 -29.16
N THR A 52 -5.39 -18.87 -28.31
CA THR A 52 -4.32 -19.81 -28.71
C THR A 52 -4.83 -21.24 -28.93
N ARG A 53 -6.15 -21.45 -28.99
CA ARG A 53 -6.85 -22.74 -29.18
C ARG A 53 -6.62 -23.76 -28.07
N SER A 54 -6.29 -23.29 -26.86
CA SER A 54 -6.17 -24.18 -25.70
C SER A 54 -7.54 -24.58 -25.17
N ASP A 55 -7.69 -25.86 -24.83
CA ASP A 55 -8.93 -26.38 -24.23
C ASP A 55 -9.09 -25.95 -22.76
N TYR A 56 -10.32 -26.02 -22.25
CA TYR A 56 -10.65 -25.74 -20.85
C TYR A 56 -9.82 -26.56 -19.86
N GLN A 57 -9.52 -27.83 -20.20
CA GLN A 57 -8.66 -28.67 -19.36
C GLN A 57 -7.24 -28.10 -19.26
N THR A 58 -6.73 -27.52 -20.35
CA THR A 58 -5.38 -26.94 -20.40
C THR A 58 -5.29 -25.70 -19.51
N VAL A 59 -6.32 -24.85 -19.53
CA VAL A 59 -6.44 -23.70 -18.60
C VAL A 59 -6.53 -24.16 -17.14
N ALA A 60 -7.28 -25.23 -16.86
CA ALA A 60 -7.42 -25.77 -15.50
C ALA A 60 -6.07 -26.24 -14.92
N ILE A 61 -5.16 -26.74 -15.75
CA ILE A 61 -3.82 -27.20 -15.33
C ILE A 61 -2.98 -26.04 -14.80
N PHE A 62 -3.09 -24.85 -15.38
CA PHE A 62 -2.43 -23.65 -14.84
C PHE A 62 -2.94 -23.32 -13.42
N TYR A 63 -4.26 -23.31 -13.22
CA TYR A 63 -4.84 -23.03 -11.90
C TYR A 63 -4.52 -24.12 -10.88
N LEU A 64 -4.47 -25.39 -11.30
CA LEU A 64 -4.01 -26.49 -10.46
C LEU A 64 -2.56 -26.28 -10.01
N GLY A 65 -1.67 -25.95 -10.95
CA GLY A 65 -0.30 -25.56 -10.66
C GLY A 65 -0.23 -24.39 -9.69
N SER A 66 -1.00 -23.32 -9.93
CA SER A 66 -1.08 -22.15 -9.05
C SER A 66 -1.50 -22.50 -7.63
N ASN A 67 -2.52 -23.34 -7.46
CA ASN A 67 -2.96 -23.77 -6.14
C ASN A 67 -1.91 -24.66 -5.44
N ALA A 68 -1.24 -25.55 -6.16
CA ALA A 68 -0.10 -26.29 -5.61
C ALA A 68 1.06 -25.36 -5.22
N GLY A 69 1.27 -24.29 -5.99
CA GLY A 69 2.28 -23.26 -5.74
C GLY A 69 2.08 -22.56 -4.40
N TRP A 70 0.83 -22.40 -3.93
CA TRP A 70 0.57 -21.83 -2.59
C TRP A 70 1.21 -22.64 -1.47
N ILE A 71 1.23 -23.98 -1.60
CA ILE A 71 1.87 -24.86 -0.62
C ILE A 71 3.38 -24.58 -0.59
N LEU A 72 4.02 -24.53 -1.76
CA LEU A 72 5.45 -24.24 -1.87
C LEU A 72 5.79 -22.83 -1.36
N GLY A 73 4.95 -21.84 -1.67
CA GLY A 73 5.10 -20.47 -1.17
C GLY A 73 4.97 -20.38 0.36
N ALA A 74 4.10 -21.20 0.98
CA ALA A 74 3.99 -21.28 2.43
C ALA A 74 5.26 -21.85 3.07
N PHE A 75 5.83 -22.92 2.52
CA PHE A 75 7.12 -23.45 2.98
C PHE A 75 8.24 -22.41 2.85
N LEU A 76 8.30 -21.72 1.71
CA LEU A 76 9.27 -20.65 1.50
C LEU A 76 9.08 -19.50 2.50
N ALA A 77 7.85 -19.16 2.89
CA ALA A 77 7.60 -18.12 3.89
C ALA A 77 8.17 -18.51 5.27
N PHE A 78 8.15 -19.79 5.65
CA PHE A 78 8.85 -20.26 6.85
C PHE A 78 10.38 -20.19 6.70
N VAL A 79 10.92 -20.46 5.51
CA VAL A 79 12.34 -20.22 5.23
C VAL A 79 12.66 -18.73 5.28
N VAL A 80 11.72 -17.87 4.88
CA VAL A 80 11.87 -16.43 5.01
C VAL A 80 12.08 -16.09 6.48
N ALA A 81 11.28 -16.63 7.39
CA ALA A 81 11.43 -16.45 8.84
C ALA A 81 12.80 -16.87 9.42
N SER A 82 13.61 -17.62 8.67
CA SER A 82 14.94 -18.07 9.07
C SER A 82 16.05 -17.11 8.58
N ARG A 83 17.33 -17.47 8.77
CA ARG A 83 18.50 -16.66 8.36
C ARG A 83 18.63 -16.42 6.83
N TYR A 84 17.75 -16.99 6.01
CA TYR A 84 17.77 -16.92 4.53
C TYR A 84 16.60 -16.12 3.92
N GLY A 85 16.10 -15.10 4.61
CA GLY A 85 14.98 -14.25 4.18
C GLY A 85 15.05 -13.69 2.76
N ARG A 86 16.19 -13.11 2.39
CA ARG A 86 16.39 -12.46 1.08
C ARG A 86 16.38 -13.44 -0.11
N PRO A 87 17.18 -14.51 -0.14
CA PRO A 87 17.15 -15.46 -1.26
C PRO A 87 15.80 -16.17 -1.38
N ALA A 88 15.13 -16.46 -0.26
CA ALA A 88 13.80 -17.09 -0.26
C ALA A 88 12.71 -16.24 -0.93
N LEU A 89 12.87 -14.91 -1.00
CA LEU A 89 11.96 -14.01 -1.71
C LEU A 89 12.38 -13.73 -3.16
N ILE A 90 13.69 -13.53 -3.41
CA ILE A 90 14.19 -13.10 -4.72
C ILE A 90 14.29 -14.27 -5.71
N VAL A 91 14.73 -15.45 -5.28
CA VAL A 91 14.93 -16.59 -6.20
C VAL A 91 13.62 -17.02 -6.87
N PRO A 92 12.49 -17.21 -6.14
CA PRO A 92 11.22 -17.54 -6.78
C PRO A 92 10.76 -16.49 -7.80
N LEU A 93 11.02 -15.20 -7.54
CA LEU A 93 10.72 -14.12 -8.47
C LEU A 93 11.51 -14.22 -9.77
N ILE A 94 12.82 -14.44 -9.67
CA ILE A 94 13.69 -14.59 -10.84
C ILE A 94 13.25 -15.78 -11.68
N VAL A 95 13.02 -16.93 -11.03
CA VAL A 95 12.60 -18.15 -11.72
C VAL A 95 11.23 -17.95 -12.40
N CYS A 96 10.27 -17.32 -11.71
CA CYS A 96 8.97 -16.99 -12.29
C CYS A 96 9.10 -16.03 -13.49
N ALA A 97 9.96 -15.00 -13.38
CA ALA A 97 10.20 -14.05 -14.46
C ALA A 97 10.82 -14.74 -15.69
N LEU A 98 11.82 -15.61 -15.50
CA LEU A 98 12.44 -16.38 -16.59
C LEU A 98 11.43 -17.26 -17.32
N VAL A 99 10.55 -17.93 -16.57
CA VAL A 99 9.47 -18.75 -17.16
C VAL A 99 8.46 -17.89 -17.88
N ALA A 100 8.04 -16.75 -17.33
CA ALA A 100 7.13 -15.83 -17.99
C ALA A 100 7.73 -15.21 -19.27
N VAL A 101 9.03 -14.89 -19.29
CA VAL A 101 9.74 -14.40 -20.49
C VAL A 101 9.77 -15.46 -21.59
N SER A 102 9.90 -16.75 -21.26
CA SER A 102 10.00 -17.84 -22.24
C SER A 102 8.77 -17.95 -23.16
N VAL A 103 7.63 -17.45 -22.69
CA VAL A 103 6.36 -17.40 -23.44
C VAL A 103 6.40 -16.40 -24.59
N VAL A 104 7.17 -15.31 -24.45
CA VAL A 104 7.23 -14.22 -25.44
C VAL A 104 7.76 -14.72 -26.80
N PRO A 105 8.92 -15.41 -26.88
CA PRO A 105 9.41 -15.96 -28.16
C PRO A 105 8.73 -17.27 -28.58
N ALA A 106 8.06 -17.98 -27.67
CA ALA A 106 7.47 -19.29 -27.95
C ALA A 106 5.99 -19.38 -27.51
N PRO A 107 5.05 -18.76 -28.24
CA PRO A 107 3.62 -18.78 -27.90
C PRO A 107 3.00 -20.18 -27.84
N ALA A 108 3.61 -21.17 -28.51
CA ALA A 108 3.17 -22.57 -28.45
C ALA A 108 3.22 -23.16 -27.03
N LEU A 109 4.01 -22.59 -26.12
CA LEU A 109 4.06 -22.98 -24.71
C LEU A 109 2.72 -22.80 -23.99
N TRP A 110 1.85 -21.91 -24.47
CA TRP A 110 0.50 -21.72 -23.92
C TRP A 110 -0.40 -22.96 -24.05
N ALA A 111 -0.11 -23.83 -25.01
CA ALA A 111 -0.84 -25.08 -25.20
C ALA A 111 -0.19 -26.28 -24.46
N SER A 112 0.97 -26.09 -23.81
CA SER A 112 1.70 -27.18 -23.16
C SER A 112 1.24 -27.39 -21.71
N PRO A 113 0.63 -28.55 -21.37
CA PRO A 113 0.19 -28.83 -20.00
C PRO A 113 1.32 -28.76 -18.97
N VAL A 114 2.49 -29.31 -19.33
CA VAL A 114 3.67 -29.33 -18.44
C VAL A 114 4.15 -27.91 -18.18
N PHE A 115 4.21 -27.08 -19.21
CA PHE A 115 4.61 -25.69 -19.07
C PHE A 115 3.61 -24.91 -18.20
N LEU A 116 2.31 -25.03 -18.46
CA LEU A 116 1.28 -24.34 -17.70
C LEU A 116 1.25 -24.76 -16.24
N PHE A 117 1.47 -26.05 -15.95
CA PHE A 117 1.59 -26.52 -14.57
C PHE A 117 2.79 -25.89 -13.86
N LEU A 118 3.97 -25.91 -14.49
CA LEU A 118 5.20 -25.31 -13.94
C LEU A 118 5.07 -23.79 -13.76
N PHE A 119 4.51 -23.10 -14.76
CA PHE A 119 4.29 -21.67 -14.69
C PHE A 119 3.28 -21.33 -13.59
N GLY A 120 2.16 -22.05 -13.53
CA GLY A 120 1.19 -21.97 -12.44
C GLY A 120 1.86 -22.17 -11.08
N LEU A 121 2.65 -23.23 -10.90
CA LEU A 121 3.36 -23.53 -9.66
C LEU A 121 4.24 -22.36 -9.20
N LEU A 122 5.08 -21.83 -10.08
CA LEU A 122 5.96 -20.69 -9.77
C LEU A 122 5.17 -19.41 -9.48
N PHE A 123 4.13 -19.16 -10.28
CA PHE A 123 3.22 -18.04 -10.11
C PHE A 123 2.52 -18.07 -8.75
N GLY A 124 1.94 -19.22 -8.38
CA GLY A 124 1.29 -19.43 -7.09
C GLY A 124 2.26 -19.29 -5.91
N THR A 125 3.48 -19.82 -6.08
CA THR A 125 4.56 -19.71 -5.07
C THR A 125 4.89 -18.25 -4.78
N VAL A 126 5.11 -17.46 -5.84
CA VAL A 126 5.41 -16.03 -5.73
C VAL A 126 4.23 -15.26 -5.14
N ARG A 127 2.98 -15.59 -5.49
CA ARG A 127 1.80 -14.92 -4.90
C ARG A 127 1.59 -15.24 -3.42
N ALA A 128 1.99 -16.42 -2.96
CA ALA A 128 1.78 -16.88 -1.59
C ALA A 128 2.89 -16.44 -0.63
N VAL A 129 4.16 -16.46 -1.07
CA VAL A 129 5.31 -16.25 -0.17
C VAL A 129 5.31 -14.85 0.47
N PHE A 130 4.89 -13.82 -0.28
CA PHE A 130 4.91 -12.42 0.19
C PHE A 130 3.90 -12.10 1.28
N PRO A 131 2.58 -12.34 1.11
CA PRO A 131 1.62 -12.08 2.19
C PRO A 131 1.90 -12.94 3.43
N LEU A 132 2.36 -14.18 3.27
CA LEU A 132 2.72 -15.04 4.39
C LEU A 132 3.99 -14.55 5.10
N ALA A 133 5.02 -14.14 4.35
CA ALA A 133 6.20 -13.53 4.93
C ALA A 133 5.83 -12.27 5.72
N ILE A 134 5.03 -11.35 5.13
CA ILE A 134 4.52 -10.15 5.79
C ILE A 134 3.81 -10.50 7.11
N ALA A 135 2.93 -11.49 7.11
CA ALA A 135 2.24 -11.95 8.32
C ALA A 135 3.24 -12.42 9.40
N ILE A 136 4.25 -13.21 9.02
CA ILE A 136 5.30 -13.68 9.95
C ILE A 136 6.11 -12.50 10.51
N PHE A 137 6.51 -11.54 9.66
CA PHE A 137 7.22 -10.32 10.10
C PHE A 137 6.43 -9.55 11.17
N LEU A 138 5.12 -9.48 11.01
CA LEU A 138 4.26 -8.65 11.86
C LEU A 138 3.96 -9.31 13.21
N VAL A 139 4.02 -10.64 13.30
CA VAL A 139 3.83 -11.38 14.57
C VAL A 139 5.10 -11.40 15.43
N GLY A 140 6.30 -11.24 14.84
CA GLY A 140 7.58 -11.30 15.56
C GLY A 140 7.85 -10.17 16.57
N GLY A 141 7.12 -9.04 16.49
CA GLY A 141 7.45 -7.79 17.20
C GLY A 141 6.83 -7.55 18.58
N ARG A 142 6.25 -8.56 19.21
CA ARG A 142 5.27 -8.53 20.34
C ARG A 142 3.83 -8.51 19.82
N PRO A 143 3.02 -9.53 20.13
CA PRO A 143 1.65 -9.63 19.67
C PRO A 143 0.72 -8.70 20.47
N GLY A 144 0.62 -7.44 20.06
CA GLY A 144 -0.46 -6.53 20.49
C GLY A 144 -1.70 -6.66 19.59
N LYS A 145 -2.91 -6.48 20.16
CA LYS A 145 -4.17 -6.48 19.37
C LYS A 145 -4.17 -5.40 18.28
N ILE A 146 -3.55 -4.26 18.56
CA ILE A 146 -3.43 -3.12 17.63
C ILE A 146 -2.44 -3.45 16.51
N ASP A 147 -1.29 -4.05 16.85
CA ASP A 147 -0.27 -4.42 15.86
C ASP A 147 -0.78 -5.48 14.90
N PHE A 148 -1.53 -6.48 15.41
CA PHE A 148 -2.23 -7.46 14.58
C PHE A 148 -3.29 -6.81 13.67
N GLY A 149 -4.07 -5.87 14.20
CA GLY A 149 -5.05 -5.12 13.41
C GLY A 149 -4.40 -4.33 12.26
N CYS A 150 -3.34 -3.60 12.54
CA CYS A 150 -2.58 -2.87 11.51
C CYS A 150 -1.92 -3.80 10.49
N ALA A 151 -1.40 -4.94 10.94
CA ALA A 151 -0.83 -5.95 10.08
C ALA A 151 -1.85 -6.53 9.10
N LEU A 152 -3.03 -6.86 9.61
CA LEU A 152 -4.16 -7.31 8.80
C LEU A 152 -4.61 -6.22 7.82
N THR A 153 -4.58 -4.95 8.20
CA THR A 153 -4.89 -3.82 7.30
C THR A 153 -3.88 -3.73 6.15
N LEU A 154 -2.58 -3.91 6.41
CA LEU A 154 -1.54 -3.94 5.36
C LEU A 154 -1.70 -5.14 4.41
N LEU A 155 -2.10 -6.31 4.92
CA LEU A 155 -2.39 -7.46 4.08
C LEU A 155 -3.66 -7.25 3.25
N SER A 156 -4.73 -6.76 3.90
CA SER A 156 -6.02 -6.46 3.25
C SER A 156 -5.87 -5.41 2.16
N THR A 157 -4.95 -4.46 2.34
CA THR A 157 -4.55 -3.49 1.31
C THR A 157 -4.15 -4.17 0.02
N THR A 158 -3.22 -5.13 0.08
CA THR A 158 -2.73 -5.79 -1.14
C THR A 158 -3.85 -6.52 -1.88
N ILE A 159 -4.81 -7.08 -1.13
CA ILE A 159 -6.00 -7.74 -1.67
C ILE A 159 -6.93 -6.71 -2.32
N LEU A 160 -7.32 -5.66 -1.59
CA LEU A 160 -8.25 -4.63 -2.07
C LEU A 160 -7.70 -3.87 -3.27
N SER A 161 -6.42 -3.48 -3.24
CA SER A 161 -5.76 -2.82 -4.37
C SER A 161 -5.67 -3.73 -5.60
N SER A 162 -5.49 -5.05 -5.41
CA SER A 162 -5.48 -6.01 -6.52
C SER A 162 -6.85 -6.18 -7.19
N ALA A 163 -7.95 -5.78 -6.54
CA ALA A 163 -9.29 -5.83 -7.12
C ALA A 163 -9.48 -4.86 -8.29
N PHE A 164 -8.61 -3.85 -8.42
CA PHE A 164 -8.62 -2.93 -9.56
C PHE A 164 -7.80 -3.46 -10.76
N ALA A 165 -6.97 -4.47 -10.56
CA ALA A 165 -6.12 -5.04 -11.61
C ALA A 165 -6.88 -5.58 -12.84
N PRO A 166 -8.07 -6.22 -12.70
CA PRO A 166 -8.88 -6.66 -13.84
C PRO A 166 -9.18 -5.55 -14.85
N GLY A 167 -9.46 -4.33 -14.39
CA GLY A 167 -9.75 -3.19 -15.27
C GLY A 167 -8.52 -2.79 -16.10
N GLY A 168 -7.37 -2.62 -15.45
CA GLY A 168 -6.12 -2.30 -16.14
C GLY A 168 -5.66 -3.41 -17.08
N ALA A 169 -5.79 -4.68 -16.68
CA ALA A 169 -5.47 -5.81 -17.54
C ALA A 169 -6.39 -5.90 -18.77
N SER A 170 -7.67 -5.55 -18.61
CA SER A 170 -8.62 -5.50 -19.72
C SER A 170 -8.26 -4.42 -20.74
N TRP A 171 -7.83 -3.23 -20.30
CA TRP A 171 -7.34 -2.19 -21.21
C TRP A 171 -6.06 -2.61 -21.94
N LEU A 172 -5.11 -3.23 -21.23
CA LEU A 172 -3.89 -3.78 -21.84
C LEU A 172 -4.21 -4.86 -22.88
N TYR A 173 -5.21 -5.70 -22.61
CA TYR A 173 -5.68 -6.71 -23.54
C TYR A 173 -6.35 -6.12 -24.78
N GLN A 174 -7.13 -5.05 -24.62
CA GLN A 174 -7.73 -4.36 -25.77
C GLN A 174 -6.68 -3.75 -26.71
N ALA A 175 -5.54 -3.31 -26.17
CA ALA A 175 -4.45 -2.76 -26.98
C ALA A 175 -3.80 -3.81 -27.89
N ASP A 176 -3.71 -5.06 -27.45
CA ASP A 176 -3.29 -6.20 -28.26
C ASP A 176 -3.91 -7.50 -27.73
N GLN A 177 -4.86 -8.03 -28.51
CA GLN A 177 -5.63 -9.24 -28.16
C GLN A 177 -4.75 -10.48 -27.99
N ARG A 178 -3.52 -10.47 -28.51
CA ARG A 178 -2.56 -11.56 -28.27
C ARG A 178 -2.07 -11.62 -26.82
N GLY A 179 -2.40 -10.65 -25.98
CA GLY A 179 -2.09 -10.64 -24.55
C GLY A 179 -0.65 -10.25 -24.21
N LEU A 180 0.18 -9.90 -25.20
CA LEU A 180 1.57 -9.49 -24.98
C LEU A 180 1.70 -8.31 -23.99
N PRO A 181 0.88 -7.24 -24.06
CA PRO A 181 0.96 -6.15 -23.09
C PRO A 181 0.65 -6.59 -21.65
N VAL A 182 -0.24 -7.57 -21.47
CA VAL A 182 -0.57 -8.13 -20.15
C VAL A 182 0.63 -8.90 -19.58
N ILE A 183 1.29 -9.71 -20.41
CA ILE A 183 2.51 -10.45 -20.03
C ILE A 183 3.64 -9.48 -19.66
N LEU A 184 3.87 -8.46 -20.49
CA LEU A 184 4.88 -7.43 -20.23
C LEU A 184 4.56 -6.63 -18.96
N GLY A 185 3.29 -6.34 -18.69
CA GLY A 185 2.84 -5.71 -17.45
C GLY A 185 3.14 -6.57 -16.22
N PHE A 186 2.85 -7.87 -16.29
CA PHE A 186 3.19 -8.82 -15.23
C PHE A 186 4.71 -8.95 -15.03
N LEU A 187 5.48 -9.07 -16.10
CA LEU A 187 6.95 -9.10 -16.06
C LEU A 187 7.53 -7.82 -15.44
N SER A 188 6.97 -6.66 -15.79
CA SER A 188 7.37 -5.38 -15.20
C SER A 188 7.14 -5.38 -13.69
N CYS A 189 6.01 -5.92 -13.23
CA CYS A 189 5.73 -6.07 -11.79
C CYS A 189 6.77 -6.97 -11.09
N LEU A 190 7.15 -8.10 -11.71
CA LEU A 190 8.18 -9.00 -11.18
C LEU A 190 9.55 -8.31 -11.10
N VAL A 191 9.97 -7.63 -12.18
CA VAL A 191 11.26 -6.94 -12.24
C VAL A 191 11.34 -5.81 -11.23
N ILE A 192 10.30 -4.98 -11.12
CA ILE A 192 10.25 -3.91 -10.13
C ILE A 192 10.27 -4.49 -8.71
N ALA A 193 9.56 -5.59 -8.44
CA ALA A 193 9.61 -6.26 -7.14
C ALA A 193 11.03 -6.74 -6.80
N ILE A 194 11.76 -7.32 -7.75
CA ILE A 194 13.18 -7.70 -7.56
C ILE A 194 14.03 -6.47 -7.24
N ILE A 195 13.90 -5.40 -8.02
CA ILE A 195 14.66 -4.16 -7.82
C ILE A 195 14.41 -3.56 -6.43
N LEU A 196 13.17 -3.60 -5.94
CA LEU A 196 12.81 -3.13 -4.60
C LEU A 196 13.43 -3.99 -3.48
N LEU A 197 13.57 -5.30 -3.68
CA LEU A 197 14.12 -6.21 -2.68
C LEU A 197 15.65 -6.24 -2.66
N LEU A 198 16.33 -5.83 -3.74
CA LEU A 198 17.79 -5.86 -3.83
C LEU A 198 18.50 -5.00 -2.75
N PRO A 199 18.08 -3.75 -2.45
CA PRO A 199 18.71 -2.92 -1.43
C PRO A 199 18.37 -3.35 0.00
N ALA A 200 17.43 -4.28 0.21
CA ALA A 200 17.07 -4.83 1.52
C ALA A 200 18.13 -5.87 1.99
N GLN A 201 19.37 -5.41 2.17
CA GLN A 201 20.54 -6.27 2.42
C GLN A 201 20.45 -7.12 3.70
N HIS A 202 19.77 -6.62 4.73
CA HIS A 202 19.48 -7.35 5.96
C HIS A 202 17.97 -7.41 6.21
N LEU A 203 17.33 -8.41 5.62
CA LEU A 203 16.00 -8.87 6.06
C LEU A 203 16.06 -9.67 7.37
N ALA A 204 17.23 -9.73 8.03
CA ALA A 204 17.43 -10.43 9.30
C ALA A 204 16.44 -9.90 10.36
N PHE A 205 15.73 -10.86 10.94
CA PHE A 205 14.49 -10.70 11.69
C PHE A 205 14.70 -10.31 13.16
N ASP A 206 15.95 -10.36 13.62
CA ASP A 206 16.33 -10.10 15.01
C ASP A 206 16.89 -8.69 15.23
N ASP A 207 17.15 -7.94 14.15
CA ASP A 207 17.76 -6.62 14.25
C ASP A 207 16.73 -5.54 14.57
N THR A 208 17.01 -4.87 15.69
CA THR A 208 16.22 -3.76 16.21
C THR A 208 16.11 -2.66 15.14
N PRO A 209 14.90 -2.23 14.75
CA PRO A 209 14.80 -1.12 13.82
C PRO A 209 15.43 0.13 14.47
N ARG A 210 16.26 0.85 13.71
CA ARG A 210 16.91 2.07 14.22
C ARG A 210 15.84 3.11 14.57
N ARG A 211 15.69 3.44 15.87
CA ARG A 211 14.87 4.57 16.33
C ARG A 211 15.27 5.84 15.61
N ARG A 212 14.37 6.43 14.82
CA ARG A 212 14.58 7.74 14.20
C ARG A 212 13.28 8.49 14.05
N HIS A 213 13.06 9.47 14.92
CA HIS A 213 12.23 10.60 14.55
C HIS A 213 13.11 11.55 13.72
N ARG A 214 12.60 12.02 12.58
CA ARG A 214 13.13 13.21 11.91
C ARG A 214 12.24 14.38 12.32
N PRO A 215 12.53 15.03 13.47
CA PRO A 215 11.70 16.12 13.95
C PRO A 215 11.71 17.25 12.91
N ILE A 216 10.53 17.79 12.65
CA ILE A 216 10.34 18.98 11.82
C ILE A 216 9.82 20.08 12.75
N ALA A 217 10.29 21.31 12.58
CA ALA A 217 9.81 22.43 13.37
C ALA A 217 8.28 22.58 13.21
N PRO A 218 7.51 22.63 14.31
CA PRO A 218 6.06 22.79 14.25
C PRO A 218 5.67 24.05 13.49
N GLN A 219 4.73 23.93 12.56
CA GLN A 219 4.20 25.05 11.81
C GLN A 219 2.68 25.06 11.89
N LYS A 220 2.10 26.17 12.34
CA LYS A 220 0.65 26.34 12.35
C LYS A 220 0.13 26.48 10.92
N ARG A 221 -0.97 25.77 10.63
CA ARG A 221 -1.70 25.87 9.36
C ARG A 221 -3.17 26.05 9.62
N SER A 222 -3.86 26.83 8.79
CA SER A 222 -5.32 26.96 8.89
C SER A 222 -6.01 25.63 8.58
N PRO A 223 -6.78 25.04 9.52
CA PRO A 223 -7.51 23.80 9.28
C PRO A 223 -8.51 23.90 8.13
N LEU A 224 -9.12 25.09 7.97
CA LEU A 224 -10.09 25.35 6.90
C LEU A 224 -9.44 25.35 5.52
N ILE A 225 -8.23 25.92 5.39
CA ILE A 225 -7.49 25.91 4.12
C ILE A 225 -7.10 24.49 3.73
N VAL A 226 -6.63 23.69 4.70
CA VAL A 226 -6.31 22.27 4.47
C VAL A 226 -7.55 21.51 3.99
N ALA A 227 -8.69 21.69 4.65
CA ALA A 227 -9.95 21.06 4.25
C ALA A 227 -10.39 21.49 2.85
N ALA A 228 -10.30 22.80 2.55
CA ALA A 228 -10.70 23.37 1.26
C ALA A 228 -9.88 22.75 0.12
N ILE A 229 -8.55 22.74 0.22
CA ILE A 229 -7.66 22.17 -0.81
C ILE A 229 -8.02 20.71 -1.11
N LEU A 230 -8.29 19.91 -0.08
CA LEU A 230 -8.60 18.49 -0.23
C LEU A 230 -10.06 18.23 -0.66
N THR A 231 -10.96 19.18 -0.44
CA THR A 231 -12.38 19.10 -0.84
C THR A 231 -12.58 19.53 -2.29
N THR A 232 -11.82 20.53 -2.77
CA THR A 232 -11.91 21.05 -4.15
C THR A 232 -11.93 19.96 -5.22
N PRO A 233 -10.99 19.00 -5.28
CA PRO A 233 -11.02 17.98 -6.33
C PRO A 233 -12.27 17.08 -6.24
N LEU A 234 -12.73 16.75 -5.03
CA LEU A 234 -13.93 15.91 -4.84
C LEU A 234 -15.19 16.60 -5.40
N VAL A 235 -15.34 17.90 -5.11
CA VAL A 235 -16.46 18.71 -5.64
C VAL A 235 -16.36 18.84 -7.15
N LEU A 236 -15.18 19.12 -7.69
CA LEU A 236 -14.98 19.27 -9.14
C LEU A 236 -15.25 17.96 -9.90
N ILE A 237 -14.77 16.82 -9.40
CA ILE A 237 -15.05 15.50 -9.99
C ILE A 237 -16.55 15.21 -9.94
N PHE A 238 -17.21 15.48 -8.81
CA PHE A 238 -18.66 15.29 -8.68
C PHE A 238 -19.43 16.14 -9.69
N LEU A 239 -19.11 17.43 -9.81
CA LEU A 239 -19.75 18.34 -10.77
C LEU A 239 -19.49 17.92 -12.23
N LEU A 240 -18.26 17.52 -12.56
CA LEU A 240 -17.91 17.03 -13.89
C LEU A 240 -18.71 15.77 -14.24
N THR A 241 -18.78 14.82 -13.30
CA THR A 241 -19.52 13.56 -13.48
C THR A 241 -21.01 13.84 -13.64
N LEU A 242 -21.59 14.71 -12.80
CA LEU A 242 -22.98 15.12 -12.91
C LEU A 242 -23.29 15.78 -14.26
N GLY A 243 -22.37 16.61 -14.76
CA GLY A 243 -22.48 17.22 -16.09
C GLY A 243 -22.47 16.15 -17.20
N VAL A 244 -21.47 15.28 -17.21
CA VAL A 244 -21.34 14.22 -18.25
C VAL A 244 -22.55 13.28 -18.26
N TYR A 245 -23.02 12.85 -17.09
CA TYR A 245 -24.21 11.98 -17.01
C TYR A 245 -25.52 12.71 -17.28
N GLY A 246 -25.64 13.98 -16.87
CA GLY A 246 -26.84 14.79 -17.05
C GLY A 246 -27.09 15.19 -18.51
N PHE A 247 -26.03 15.36 -19.30
CA PHE A 247 -26.14 15.77 -20.70
C PHE A 247 -26.09 14.63 -21.72
N GLN A 248 -25.88 13.36 -21.30
CA GLN A 248 -25.58 12.20 -22.16
C GLN A 248 -24.37 12.43 -23.10
N VAL A 249 -23.43 11.48 -23.14
CA VAL A 249 -22.18 11.63 -23.91
C VAL A 249 -22.45 11.82 -25.41
N ASP A 250 -23.48 11.16 -25.94
CA ASP A 250 -23.84 11.21 -27.36
C ASP A 250 -24.38 12.60 -27.77
N ASP A 251 -25.13 13.26 -26.88
CA ASP A 251 -25.64 14.63 -27.09
C ASP A 251 -24.51 15.68 -26.96
N LEU A 252 -23.48 15.42 -26.14
CA LEU A 252 -22.29 16.28 -26.02
C LEU A 252 -21.39 16.24 -27.26
N GLU A 253 -21.29 15.08 -27.91
CA GLU A 253 -20.59 14.93 -29.20
C GLU A 253 -21.37 15.61 -30.33
N ALA A 254 -22.68 15.42 -30.39
CA ALA A 254 -23.56 16.03 -31.39
C ALA A 254 -23.63 17.57 -31.29
N SER A 255 -23.43 18.13 -30.10
CA SER A 255 -23.51 19.57 -29.82
C SER A 255 -22.17 20.32 -29.92
N GLY A 256 -21.06 19.62 -30.23
CA GLY A 256 -19.75 20.23 -30.42
C GLY A 256 -19.04 20.69 -29.14
N TYR A 257 -19.56 20.35 -27.95
CA TYR A 257 -18.95 20.72 -26.66
C TYR A 257 -17.88 19.73 -26.18
N PHE A 258 -17.60 18.68 -26.94
CA PHE A 258 -16.65 17.62 -26.57
C PHE A 258 -15.25 18.15 -26.19
N GLU A 259 -14.70 19.07 -26.99
CA GLU A 259 -13.36 19.65 -26.73
C GLU A 259 -13.31 20.45 -25.43
N ILE A 260 -14.36 21.21 -25.13
CA ILE A 260 -14.48 22.00 -23.90
C ILE A 260 -14.59 21.08 -22.68
N THR A 261 -15.38 20.01 -22.79
CA THR A 261 -15.49 18.97 -21.74
C THR A 261 -14.16 18.29 -21.48
N LEU A 262 -13.39 18.00 -22.54
CA LEU A 262 -12.05 17.40 -22.42
C LEU A 262 -11.06 18.36 -21.73
N LEU A 263 -11.06 19.64 -22.10
CA LEU A 263 -10.23 20.66 -21.46
C LEU A 263 -10.58 20.81 -19.97
N LEU A 264 -11.87 20.81 -19.64
CA LEU A 264 -12.33 20.86 -18.25
C LEU A 264 -11.90 19.60 -17.49
N ALA A 265 -12.05 18.41 -18.08
CA ALA A 265 -11.61 17.15 -17.48
C ALA A 265 -10.09 17.14 -17.22
N PHE A 266 -9.30 17.65 -18.16
CA PHE A 266 -7.86 17.81 -18.00
C PHE A 266 -7.51 18.77 -16.85
N LEU A 267 -8.20 19.91 -16.75
CA LEU A 267 -8.01 20.84 -15.63
C LEU A 267 -8.35 20.19 -14.28
N VAL A 268 -9.46 19.45 -14.21
CA VAL A 268 -9.86 18.71 -13.02
C VAL A 268 -8.82 17.66 -12.65
N LEU A 269 -8.24 16.96 -13.62
CA LEU A 269 -7.14 16.02 -13.39
C LEU A 269 -5.90 16.72 -12.80
N VAL A 270 -5.48 17.87 -13.35
CA VAL A 270 -4.34 18.64 -12.82
C VAL A 270 -4.59 19.09 -11.38
N ILE A 271 -5.78 19.61 -11.08
CA ILE A 271 -6.16 20.02 -9.71
C ILE A 271 -6.17 18.81 -8.76
N THR A 272 -6.64 17.66 -9.24
CA THR A 272 -6.68 16.41 -8.46
C THR A 272 -5.28 15.93 -8.12
N ILE A 273 -4.35 15.96 -9.08
CA ILE A 273 -2.94 15.64 -8.87
C ILE A 273 -2.31 16.61 -7.86
N ALA A 274 -2.56 17.91 -7.99
CA ALA A 274 -2.02 18.91 -7.06
C ALA A 274 -2.55 18.71 -5.62
N ALA A 275 -3.85 18.44 -5.46
CA ALA A 275 -4.45 18.16 -4.16
C ALA A 275 -3.92 16.85 -3.56
N PHE A 276 -3.67 15.83 -4.39
CA PHE A 276 -3.07 14.58 -3.95
C PHE A 276 -1.62 14.76 -3.49
N ILE A 277 -0.82 15.55 -4.21
CA ILE A 277 0.54 15.94 -3.78
C ILE A 277 0.48 16.69 -2.44
N TYR A 278 -0.48 17.62 -2.30
CA TYR A 278 -0.68 18.34 -1.04
C TYR A 278 -1.07 17.42 0.11
N PHE A 279 -1.95 16.44 -0.12
CA PHE A 279 -2.32 15.42 0.87
C PHE A 279 -1.11 14.60 1.33
N ALA A 280 -0.26 14.17 0.39
CA ALA A 280 0.98 13.46 0.69
C ALA A 280 1.92 14.32 1.54
N TYR A 281 2.11 15.58 1.13
CA TYR A 281 2.91 16.57 1.85
C TYR A 281 2.37 16.83 3.27
N TRP A 282 1.05 16.96 3.43
CA TRP A 282 0.41 17.16 4.73
C TRP A 282 0.65 15.97 5.65
N SER A 283 0.43 14.75 5.16
CA SER A 283 0.62 13.51 5.92
C SER A 283 2.06 13.34 6.38
N TYR A 284 3.02 13.68 5.51
CA TYR A 284 4.44 13.73 5.84
C TYR A 284 4.73 14.76 6.94
N ARG A 285 4.30 16.00 6.73
CA ARG A 285 4.61 17.12 7.64
C ARG A 285 4.02 16.94 9.03
N ILE A 286 2.74 16.56 9.15
CA ILE A 286 2.05 16.52 10.44
C ILE A 286 2.71 15.52 11.40
N HIS A 287 3.17 14.37 10.90
CA HIS A 287 3.90 13.38 11.71
C HIS A 287 5.28 13.89 12.14
N GLY A 288 5.99 14.61 11.25
CA GLY A 288 7.28 15.20 11.58
C GLY A 288 7.19 16.36 12.56
N GLU A 289 6.16 17.20 12.41
CA GLU A 289 5.89 18.35 13.29
C GLU A 289 5.46 17.90 14.68
N LEU A 290 4.59 16.88 14.78
CA LEU A 290 4.21 16.32 16.08
C LEU A 290 5.36 15.63 16.79
N ALA A 291 6.25 14.96 16.04
CA ALA A 291 7.48 14.39 16.58
C ALA A 291 8.50 15.46 16.99
N GLY A 292 8.51 16.60 16.28
CA GLY A 292 9.34 17.76 16.62
C GLY A 292 8.86 18.51 17.87
N ALA A 293 7.54 18.56 18.09
CA ALA A 293 6.97 19.14 19.31
C ALA A 293 7.21 18.27 20.55
N ALA A 294 7.02 16.95 20.42
CA ALA A 294 7.40 15.98 21.45
C ALA A 294 7.60 14.60 20.82
N PRO A 295 8.69 13.87 21.11
CA PRO A 295 8.90 12.54 20.56
C PRO A 295 7.89 11.53 21.16
N SER A 296 7.40 10.60 20.36
CA SER A 296 6.53 9.50 20.81
C SER A 296 6.76 8.25 19.97
N GLN A 297 6.86 7.09 20.62
CA GLN A 297 7.01 5.80 19.94
C GLN A 297 5.78 5.40 19.12
N ARG A 298 4.62 6.04 19.35
CA ARG A 298 3.41 5.81 18.55
C ARG A 298 3.44 6.54 17.20
N LEU A 299 4.34 7.50 17.01
CA LEU A 299 4.45 8.25 15.76
C LEU A 299 5.29 7.50 14.73
N LEU A 300 4.72 7.33 13.54
CA LEU A 300 5.48 6.91 12.36
C LEU A 300 6.48 7.98 11.93
N THR A 301 7.52 7.55 11.21
CA THR A 301 8.33 8.50 10.44
C THR A 301 7.46 9.24 9.41
N PRO A 302 7.79 10.51 9.09
CA PRO A 302 7.08 11.29 8.06
C PRO A 302 6.87 10.54 6.75
N LEU A 303 7.92 9.85 6.27
CA LEU A 303 7.87 9.08 5.03
C LEU A 303 6.90 7.88 5.15
N ALA A 304 7.00 7.12 6.24
CA ALA A 304 6.13 5.96 6.45
C ALA A 304 4.66 6.37 6.58
N ALA A 305 4.37 7.45 7.30
CA ALA A 305 3.02 7.98 7.42
C ALA A 305 2.44 8.39 6.06
N MET A 306 3.21 9.11 5.25
CA MET A 306 2.81 9.48 3.89
C MET A 306 2.51 8.24 3.03
N LEU A 307 3.39 7.25 3.06
CA LEU A 307 3.22 6.02 2.29
C LEU A 307 2.01 5.20 2.78
N VAL A 308 1.76 5.10 4.09
CA VAL A 308 0.55 4.46 4.64
C VAL A 308 -0.69 5.22 4.20
N ALA A 309 -0.70 6.55 4.29
CA ALA A 309 -1.85 7.37 3.92
C ALA A 309 -2.25 7.21 2.45
N ILE A 310 -1.27 6.99 1.56
CA ILE A 310 -1.48 6.87 0.11
C ILE A 310 -1.75 5.43 -0.34
N LEU A 311 -0.97 4.47 0.15
CA LEU A 311 -0.90 3.12 -0.43
C LEU A 311 -1.76 2.11 0.31
N VAL A 312 -2.17 2.40 1.54
CA VAL A 312 -2.89 1.48 2.42
C VAL A 312 -4.36 1.91 2.47
N PRO A 313 -5.30 1.20 1.82
CA PRO A 313 -6.71 1.29 2.12
C PRO A 313 -6.94 1.24 3.63
N LEU A 314 -7.69 2.21 4.14
CA LEU A 314 -7.92 2.44 5.57
C LEU A 314 -6.70 2.93 6.37
N GLY A 315 -5.54 3.09 5.73
CA GLY A 315 -4.34 3.64 6.34
C GLY A 315 -4.57 5.05 6.90
N LEU A 316 -5.22 5.93 6.13
CA LEU A 316 -5.55 7.28 6.59
C LEU A 316 -6.44 7.28 7.86
N PRO A 317 -7.59 6.58 7.93
CA PRO A 317 -8.36 6.41 9.17
C PRO A 317 -7.52 5.97 10.37
N VAL A 318 -6.68 4.93 10.20
CA VAL A 318 -5.82 4.43 11.28
C VAL A 318 -4.82 5.50 11.73
N LEU A 319 -4.17 6.18 10.79
CA LEU A 319 -3.24 7.27 11.10
C LEU A 319 -3.94 8.41 11.85
N LEU A 320 -5.11 8.84 11.40
CA LEU A 320 -5.83 9.94 12.05
C LEU A 320 -6.25 9.57 13.49
N VAL A 321 -6.70 8.34 13.72
CA VAL A 321 -7.02 7.86 15.08
C VAL A 321 -5.77 7.82 15.96
N THR A 322 -4.65 7.28 15.47
CA THR A 322 -3.39 7.24 16.25
C THR A 322 -2.86 8.64 16.57
N LEU A 323 -2.98 9.59 15.65
CA LEU A 323 -2.64 10.99 15.88
C LEU A 323 -3.57 11.63 16.91
N ALA A 324 -4.87 11.31 16.89
CA ALA A 324 -5.83 11.86 17.83
C ALA A 324 -5.66 11.32 19.26
N ASP A 325 -5.34 10.04 19.41
CA ASP A 325 -4.99 9.46 20.70
C ASP A 325 -3.76 10.17 21.29
N LEU A 326 -2.71 10.34 20.49
CA LEU A 326 -1.51 11.06 20.90
C LEU A 326 -1.81 12.52 21.30
N LEU A 327 -2.63 13.22 20.51
CA LEU A 327 -2.99 14.61 20.79
C LEU A 327 -3.86 14.72 22.04
N ASN A 328 -4.74 13.76 22.30
CA ASN A 328 -5.54 13.70 23.51
C ASN A 328 -4.68 13.43 24.75
N ASP A 329 -3.70 12.52 24.66
CA ASP A 329 -2.75 12.27 25.74
C ASP A 329 -1.98 13.55 26.09
N ARG A 330 -1.44 14.27 25.09
CA ARG A 330 -0.77 15.56 25.29
C ARG A 330 -1.70 16.65 25.84
N GLY A 331 -2.96 16.66 25.40
CA GLY A 331 -3.98 17.57 25.92
C GLY A 331 -4.25 17.33 27.39
N SER A 332 -4.31 16.06 27.80
CA SER A 332 -4.45 15.66 29.20
C SER A 332 -3.24 16.06 30.04
N GLU A 333 -2.02 15.81 29.55
CA GLU A 333 -0.77 16.18 30.24
C GLU A 333 -0.63 17.70 30.42
N SER A 334 -1.09 18.50 29.43
CA SER A 334 -1.06 19.97 29.48
C SER A 334 -2.29 20.60 30.16
N GLY A 335 -3.17 19.82 30.78
CA GLY A 335 -4.36 20.31 31.47
C GLY A 335 -5.48 20.85 30.56
N LYS A 336 -5.33 20.74 29.23
CA LYS A 336 -6.32 21.14 28.22
C LYS A 336 -7.42 20.09 28.01
N GLY A 337 -7.28 18.91 28.63
CA GLY A 337 -8.22 17.80 28.50
C GLY A 337 -8.22 17.20 27.08
N ARG A 338 -9.33 16.55 26.73
CA ARG A 338 -9.47 15.87 25.43
C ARG A 338 -9.61 16.88 24.30
N LEU A 339 -8.68 16.86 23.34
CA LEU A 339 -8.66 17.79 22.20
C LEU A 339 -9.56 17.33 21.04
N ILE A 340 -9.76 16.02 20.86
CA ILE A 340 -10.50 15.42 19.74
C ILE A 340 -11.39 14.25 20.22
N SER A 341 -12.63 14.22 19.74
CA SER A 341 -13.51 13.04 19.87
C SER A 341 -13.11 11.95 18.87
N ILE A 342 -12.66 10.80 19.37
CA ILE A 342 -12.20 9.67 18.54
C ILE A 342 -13.35 9.06 17.70
N PRO A 343 -14.56 8.80 18.26
CA PRO A 343 -15.67 8.26 17.46
C PRO A 343 -16.06 9.19 16.31
N TRP A 344 -16.05 10.49 16.56
CA TRP A 344 -16.38 11.50 15.54
C TRP A 344 -15.30 11.58 14.47
N LEU A 345 -14.02 11.52 14.87
CA LEU A 345 -12.92 11.49 13.93
C LEU A 345 -12.95 10.23 13.06
N ALA A 346 -13.20 9.06 13.66
CA ALA A 346 -13.33 7.81 12.94
C ALA A 346 -14.46 7.91 11.90
N PHE A 347 -15.65 8.39 12.29
CA PHE A 347 -16.76 8.61 11.37
C PHE A 347 -16.36 9.49 10.17
N TRP A 348 -15.76 10.66 10.41
CA TRP A 348 -15.35 11.55 9.32
C TRP A 348 -14.17 11.02 8.51
N SER A 349 -13.28 10.24 9.10
CA SER A 349 -12.15 9.67 8.37
C SER A 349 -12.57 8.68 7.29
N PHE A 350 -13.74 8.04 7.46
CA PHE A 350 -14.35 7.18 6.46
C PHE A 350 -15.28 7.94 5.52
N LEU A 351 -16.17 8.79 6.06
CA LEU A 351 -17.20 9.46 5.26
C LEU A 351 -16.65 10.62 4.42
N PHE A 352 -15.82 11.47 5.03
CA PHE A 352 -15.29 12.67 4.38
C PHE A 352 -13.93 13.05 4.97
N PRO A 353 -12.84 12.41 4.51
CA PRO A 353 -11.51 12.56 5.08
C PRO A 353 -11.00 14.00 5.26
N PRO A 354 -11.30 14.99 4.38
CA PRO A 354 -10.88 16.36 4.57
C PRO A 354 -11.31 16.98 5.91
N ILE A 355 -12.49 16.62 6.43
CA ILE A 355 -12.97 17.10 7.74
C ILE A 355 -12.10 16.51 8.86
N ALA A 356 -11.84 15.21 8.84
CA ALA A 356 -11.03 14.55 9.87
C ALA A 356 -9.60 15.09 9.91
N ILE A 357 -9.01 15.33 8.73
CA ILE A 357 -7.69 15.97 8.58
C ILE A 357 -7.69 17.38 9.20
N ALA A 358 -8.74 18.17 8.98
CA ALA A 358 -8.88 19.50 9.58
C ALA A 358 -9.00 19.45 11.10
N LEU A 359 -9.75 18.49 11.65
CA LEU A 359 -9.87 18.28 13.10
C LEU A 359 -8.49 17.98 13.73
N VAL A 360 -7.70 17.10 13.11
CA VAL A 360 -6.33 16.80 13.56
C VAL A 360 -5.43 18.01 13.44
N GLN A 361 -5.48 18.75 12.33
CA GLN A 361 -4.68 19.98 12.17
C GLN A 361 -5.01 21.03 13.24
N ASN A 362 -6.29 21.20 13.57
CA ASN A 362 -6.73 22.14 14.59
C ASN A 362 -6.18 21.75 15.97
N ALA A 363 -6.28 20.48 16.34
CA ALA A 363 -5.76 19.98 17.60
C ALA A 363 -4.22 20.04 17.66
N ALA A 364 -3.53 19.75 16.55
CA ALA A 364 -2.08 19.90 16.46
C ALA A 364 -1.65 21.35 16.71
N ASN A 365 -2.31 22.32 16.08
CA ASN A 365 -2.04 23.74 16.30
C ASN A 365 -2.17 24.14 17.79
N LYS A 366 -3.22 23.64 18.48
CA LYS A 366 -3.44 23.89 19.92
C LYS A 366 -2.39 23.20 20.82
N SER A 367 -1.84 22.07 20.38
CA SER A 367 -0.80 21.37 21.11
C SER A 367 0.52 22.12 21.09
N TYR A 368 0.83 22.82 19.99
CA TYR A 368 2.04 23.63 19.87
C TYR A 368 2.06 24.79 20.86
N ASP A 369 0.89 25.39 21.14
CA ASP A 369 0.73 26.50 22.08
C ASP A 369 1.11 26.15 23.52
N GLY A 370 1.08 24.86 23.90
CA GLY A 370 1.53 24.41 25.22
C GLY A 370 3.06 24.36 25.34
N SER A 371 3.76 23.96 24.28
CA SER A 371 5.22 23.77 24.31
C SER A 371 6.03 25.06 24.37
N SER A 372 5.49 26.16 23.85
CA SER A 372 6.14 27.47 23.85
C SER A 372 6.07 28.20 25.20
N ALA A 373 5.26 27.72 26.15
CA ALA A 373 5.13 28.32 27.48
C ALA A 373 6.13 27.76 28.51
N GLU A 374 6.81 26.64 28.22
CA GLU A 374 7.84 26.04 29.11
C GLU A 374 9.28 26.47 28.76
N VAL A 375 9.47 27.29 27.71
CA VAL A 375 10.80 27.75 27.24
C VAL A 375 11.01 29.26 27.45
N ALA A 376 10.06 29.93 28.11
CA ALA A 376 10.17 31.33 28.55
C ALA A 376 10.14 31.39 30.08
#